data_AF-A0A4U1JAQ0-F1
#
_entry.id   AF-A0A4U1JAQ0-F1
#
_cell.length_a   1.000
_cell.length_b   1.000
_cell.length_c   1.000
_cell.angle_alpha   90.00
_cell.angle_beta   90.00
_cell.angle_gamma   90.00
#
_symmetry.space_group_name_H-M   'P 1'
#
loop_
_entity.id
_entity.type
_entity.pdbx_description
1 polymer ?
#
loop_
_entity_poly.entity_id
_entity_poly.type
_entity_poly.pdbx_seq_one_letter_code
_entity_poly.pdbx_strand_id
1 'polypeptide(L)'
;MVERTTPLFRNLVFDRNAIVRAALRADVESLLARVDPLERHRFAVTDCADWTGDLKRGTIYYDNGCGDYVVVAWTEVGVVGLALDGWQGPIEQLDLSVDAVTGGPDDVRGAVPDLPEELEPALVLATGMLDVGPDHGEKLAGAGFWLCGDRAGGTLFVADDLTLAWGVTRLAAWGLLRGGRLPRACSDEIHLEPDEPEAVPIQAIIDAVVDRRLKGPTELTTDELATLLPKPPDPKRLLAVQRSLQKVGITWPGSPKLPEEPRQRCRDTGVSGPMATTTVHPRDPENLYFYLDRDAIVRAALRAYIENTLAWLDPLDRHPFAASFVPHWTGDLSQGAFRNKDEGGSYEVMAWSEAGVVGLAYEFGYGPIEHLELPIDAVKGGPDDVRVALTDLPAELLPTLEIAAGLLDVGAHGEKLASVGVWLHGELVGGSLYEYYIQKGKDRLYAWGKLKEGKLRRWYQGSYVADLGRTKAAPIQALADALTDRALKGPTELLPDELATLLPKPPDPERWLDAQRMLQKVGITWPGSPEIPSAG
;
A
#
# COMPACT_ATOMS: atom_id res chain seq x y z
N MET A 1 -6.31 -25.63 25.10
CA MET A 1 -6.90 -24.37 25.56
C MET A 1 -6.14 -23.83 26.76
N VAL A 2 -5.70 -22.57 26.70
CA VAL A 2 -5.03 -21.81 27.76
C VAL A 2 -5.71 -20.46 27.89
N GLU A 3 -6.03 -20.05 29.12
CA GLU A 3 -6.62 -18.75 29.40
C GLU A 3 -5.59 -17.82 30.03
N ARG A 4 -5.54 -16.57 29.55
CA ARG A 4 -4.67 -15.53 30.08
C ARG A 4 -5.47 -14.25 30.25
N THR A 5 -5.34 -13.62 31.42
CA THR A 5 -5.88 -12.29 31.66
C THR A 5 -4.78 -11.26 31.43
N THR A 6 -5.00 -10.34 30.51
CA THR A 6 -4.11 -9.21 30.23
C THR A 6 -4.76 -7.90 30.68
N PRO A 7 -3.99 -6.87 31.04
CA PRO A 7 -4.55 -5.55 31.38
C PRO A 7 -5.41 -4.96 30.25
N LEU A 8 -4.98 -5.13 29.00
CA LEU A 8 -5.59 -4.51 27.83
C LEU A 8 -6.79 -5.29 27.27
N PHE A 9 -6.64 -6.60 27.06
CA PHE A 9 -7.64 -7.41 26.36
C PHE A 9 -8.52 -8.25 27.30
N ARG A 10 -8.33 -8.10 28.62
CA ARG A 10 -8.99 -8.92 29.63
C ARG A 10 -8.68 -10.39 29.37
N ASN A 11 -9.70 -11.24 29.17
CA ASN A 11 -9.51 -12.68 29.03
C ASN A 11 -9.29 -13.08 27.57
N LEU A 12 -8.10 -13.59 27.30
CA LEU A 12 -7.73 -14.22 26.06
C LEU A 12 -7.72 -15.74 26.24
N VAL A 13 -8.35 -16.47 25.31
CA VAL A 13 -8.44 -17.92 25.28
C VAL A 13 -7.71 -18.43 24.03
N PHE A 14 -6.54 -19.01 24.23
CA PHE A 14 -5.74 -19.60 23.16
C PHE A 14 -5.99 -21.10 23.07
N ASP A 15 -6.47 -21.56 21.93
CA ASP A 15 -6.60 -22.98 21.63
C ASP A 15 -6.03 -23.27 20.24
N ARG A 16 -5.07 -24.20 20.17
CA ARG A 16 -4.39 -24.56 18.92
C ARG A 16 -5.41 -24.92 17.83
N ASN A 17 -6.38 -25.77 18.14
CA ASN A 17 -7.32 -26.25 17.12
C ASN A 17 -8.27 -25.13 16.69
N ALA A 18 -8.68 -24.25 17.61
CA ALA A 18 -9.45 -23.06 17.27
C ALA A 18 -8.65 -22.10 16.38
N ILE A 19 -7.36 -21.88 16.66
CA ILE A 19 -6.46 -21.04 15.86
C ILE A 19 -6.28 -21.63 14.46
N VAL A 20 -5.96 -22.91 14.33
CA VAL A 20 -5.79 -23.58 13.03
C VAL A 20 -7.08 -23.51 12.21
N ARG A 21 -8.24 -23.73 12.84
CA ARG A 21 -9.54 -23.58 12.18
C ARG A 21 -9.78 -22.14 11.73
N ALA A 22 -9.49 -21.16 12.58
CA ALA A 22 -9.67 -19.75 12.28
C ALA A 22 -8.74 -19.29 11.13
N ALA A 23 -7.50 -19.79 11.09
CA ALA A 23 -6.54 -19.51 10.02
C ALA A 23 -7.03 -20.05 8.67
N LEU A 24 -7.40 -21.33 8.60
CA LEU A 24 -7.95 -21.92 7.37
C LEU A 24 -9.25 -21.23 6.94
N ARG A 25 -10.10 -20.89 7.91
CA ARG A 25 -11.33 -20.17 7.64
C ARG A 25 -11.07 -18.78 7.05
N ALA A 26 -10.07 -18.07 7.58
CA ALA A 26 -9.71 -16.74 7.09
C ALA A 26 -9.17 -16.77 5.66
N ASP A 27 -8.30 -17.72 5.36
CA ASP A 27 -7.80 -17.95 4.01
C ASP A 27 -8.95 -18.26 3.04
N VAL A 28 -9.82 -19.21 3.38
CA VAL A 28 -10.97 -19.60 2.53
C VAL A 28 -11.93 -18.44 2.28
N GLU A 29 -12.30 -17.70 3.32
CA GLU A 29 -13.23 -16.58 3.19
C GLU A 29 -12.62 -15.43 2.39
N SER A 30 -11.33 -15.10 2.60
CA SER A 30 -10.63 -14.05 1.84
C SER A 30 -10.54 -14.39 0.34
N LEU A 31 -10.30 -15.66 0.01
CA LEU A 31 -10.29 -16.15 -1.36
C LEU A 31 -11.68 -16.08 -2.00
N LEU A 32 -12.73 -16.46 -1.28
CA LEU A 32 -14.11 -16.39 -1.77
C LEU A 32 -14.60 -14.96 -1.94
N ALA A 33 -14.19 -14.03 -1.07
CA ALA A 33 -14.53 -12.62 -1.16
C ALA A 33 -14.12 -12.00 -2.51
N ARG A 34 -12.98 -12.44 -3.08
CA ARG A 34 -12.47 -11.94 -4.38
C ARG A 34 -13.37 -12.26 -5.58
N VAL A 35 -14.30 -13.21 -5.41
CA VAL A 35 -15.23 -13.66 -6.45
C VAL A 35 -16.69 -13.50 -6.06
N ASP A 36 -17.01 -12.96 -4.88
CA ASP A 36 -18.40 -12.68 -4.50
C ASP A 36 -18.88 -11.38 -5.16
N PRO A 37 -19.82 -11.45 -6.12
CA PRO A 37 -20.31 -10.27 -6.82
C PRO A 37 -21.19 -9.35 -5.95
N LEU A 38 -21.52 -9.76 -4.74
CA LEU A 38 -22.38 -9.01 -3.80
C LEU A 38 -21.61 -8.52 -2.57
N GLU A 39 -20.30 -8.76 -2.48
CA GLU A 39 -19.44 -8.26 -1.39
C GLU A 39 -19.97 -8.60 0.02
N ARG A 40 -20.57 -9.80 0.19
CA ARG A 40 -21.24 -10.22 1.44
C ARG A 40 -20.29 -10.84 2.47
N HIS A 41 -19.01 -11.02 2.12
CA HIS A 41 -18.01 -11.57 3.01
C HIS A 41 -17.60 -10.54 4.06
N ARG A 42 -17.45 -10.98 5.30
CA ARG A 42 -17.11 -10.12 6.43
C ARG A 42 -15.68 -10.41 6.84
N PHE A 43 -14.75 -9.85 6.10
CA PHE A 43 -13.37 -9.81 6.57
C PHE A 43 -12.98 -8.42 7.06
N ALA A 44 -12.05 -8.41 8.02
CA ALA A 44 -11.27 -7.23 8.44
C ALA A 44 -10.30 -6.75 7.35
N VAL A 45 -10.51 -7.17 6.10
CA VAL A 45 -9.68 -6.84 4.95
C VAL A 45 -10.05 -5.42 4.58
N THR A 46 -9.18 -4.49 4.93
CA THR A 46 -9.04 -3.24 4.18
C THR A 46 -8.81 -3.63 2.71
N ASP A 47 -9.10 -2.76 1.73
CA ASP A 47 -8.89 -3.06 0.30
C ASP A 47 -7.44 -3.51 -0.04
N CYS A 48 -6.51 -3.42 0.90
CA CYS A 48 -5.09 -3.75 0.79
C CYS A 48 -4.65 -4.94 1.68
N ALA A 49 -5.54 -5.60 2.43
CA ALA A 49 -5.13 -6.66 3.34
C ALA A 49 -5.00 -8.02 2.62
N ASP A 50 -3.85 -8.66 2.77
CA ASP A 50 -3.53 -9.93 2.13
C ASP A 50 -3.33 -11.05 3.16
N TRP A 51 -3.98 -12.18 2.89
CA TRP A 51 -3.76 -13.43 3.61
C TRP A 51 -2.92 -14.34 2.73
N THR A 52 -1.77 -14.75 3.22
CA THR A 52 -0.88 -15.70 2.53
C THR A 52 -0.35 -16.72 3.52
N GLY A 53 0.12 -17.87 3.04
CA GLY A 53 0.72 -18.85 3.93
C GLY A 53 0.78 -20.24 3.34
N ASP A 54 1.54 -21.09 4.01
CA ASP A 54 1.55 -22.52 3.75
C ASP A 54 0.78 -23.24 4.86
N LEU A 55 -0.53 -23.36 4.69
CA LEU A 55 -1.39 -24.07 5.64
C LEU A 55 -1.03 -25.56 5.78
N LYS A 56 -0.32 -26.15 4.80
CA LYS A 56 0.17 -27.55 4.91
C LYS A 56 1.39 -27.63 5.82
N ARG A 57 2.27 -26.64 5.76
CA ARG A 57 3.42 -26.51 6.68
C ARG A 57 3.04 -25.86 8.01
N GLY A 58 1.83 -25.33 8.11
CA GLY A 58 1.26 -24.77 9.33
C GLY A 58 1.64 -23.31 9.55
N THR A 59 1.44 -22.46 8.54
CA THR A 59 1.73 -21.02 8.62
C THR A 59 0.65 -20.20 7.95
N ILE A 60 0.38 -19.03 8.50
CA ILE A 60 -0.43 -17.98 7.89
C ILE A 60 0.16 -16.62 8.23
N TYR A 61 0.13 -15.73 7.26
CA TYR A 61 0.57 -14.35 7.28
C TYR A 61 -0.63 -13.47 6.91
N TYR A 62 -0.81 -12.40 7.66
CA TYR A 62 -1.85 -11.39 7.46
C TYR A 62 -1.20 -10.02 7.45
N ASP A 63 -1.22 -9.35 6.30
CA ASP A 63 -0.84 -7.94 6.15
C ASP A 63 -2.09 -7.08 6.02
N ASN A 64 -2.09 -5.91 6.64
CA ASN A 64 -3.18 -4.93 6.55
C ASN A 64 -3.03 -3.93 5.38
N GLY A 65 -1.92 -4.01 4.64
CA GLY A 65 -1.57 -3.09 3.56
C GLY A 65 -1.04 -1.73 4.02
N CYS A 66 -0.91 -1.53 5.33
CA CYS A 66 -0.32 -0.34 5.94
C CYS A 66 1.10 -0.61 6.49
N GLY A 67 1.62 -1.83 6.29
CA GLY A 67 2.94 -2.26 6.78
C GLY A 67 2.93 -2.95 8.13
N ASP A 68 1.76 -3.17 8.73
CA ASP A 68 1.68 -4.06 9.87
C ASP A 68 1.21 -5.44 9.41
N TYR A 69 1.85 -6.46 9.96
CA TYR A 69 1.40 -7.81 9.70
C TYR A 69 1.46 -8.67 10.96
N VAL A 70 0.71 -9.77 10.90
CA VAL A 70 0.72 -10.84 11.88
C VAL A 70 1.07 -12.15 11.18
N VAL A 71 1.99 -12.90 11.76
CA VAL A 71 2.28 -14.27 11.37
C VAL A 71 1.85 -15.21 12.48
N VAL A 72 1.14 -16.28 12.13
CA VAL A 72 0.86 -17.39 13.03
C VAL A 72 1.35 -18.67 12.40
N ALA A 73 2.21 -19.39 13.12
CA ALA A 73 2.71 -20.70 12.75
C ALA A 73 2.33 -21.75 13.79
N TRP A 74 2.11 -22.98 13.36
CA TRP A 74 1.76 -24.09 14.24
C TRP A 74 2.42 -25.39 13.81
N THR A 75 2.73 -26.21 14.80
CA THR A 75 3.19 -27.60 14.66
C THR A 75 2.26 -28.49 15.46
N GLU A 76 2.49 -29.80 15.50
CA GLU A 76 1.73 -30.70 16.40
C GLU A 76 1.91 -30.35 17.88
N VAL A 77 3.00 -29.69 18.25
CA VAL A 77 3.31 -29.38 19.65
C VAL A 77 2.64 -28.08 20.12
N GLY A 78 2.40 -27.14 19.20
CA GLY A 78 1.79 -25.87 19.58
C GLY A 78 1.79 -24.79 18.51
N VAL A 79 1.77 -23.53 18.94
CA VAL A 79 1.57 -22.35 18.09
C VAL A 79 2.55 -21.25 18.50
N VAL A 80 3.07 -20.51 17.52
CA VAL A 80 3.80 -19.25 17.69
C VAL A 80 3.09 -18.18 16.87
N GLY A 81 2.82 -17.03 17.48
CA GLY A 81 2.33 -15.84 16.79
C GLY A 81 3.32 -14.69 16.94
N LEU A 82 3.60 -13.98 15.85
CA LEU A 82 4.50 -12.83 15.78
C LEU A 82 3.79 -11.67 15.09
N ALA A 83 4.12 -10.44 15.46
CA ALA A 83 3.62 -9.25 14.79
C ALA A 83 4.69 -8.18 14.66
N LEU A 84 4.65 -7.50 13.51
CA LEU A 84 5.27 -6.22 13.30
C LEU A 84 4.29 -5.13 13.70
N ASP A 85 4.79 -4.09 14.35
CA ASP A 85 4.01 -2.95 14.77
C ASP A 85 4.70 -1.64 14.37
N GLY A 86 4.05 -0.83 13.54
CA GLY A 86 4.47 0.54 13.28
C GLY A 86 5.86 0.70 12.67
N TRP A 87 6.30 -0.27 11.84
CA TRP A 87 7.65 -0.32 11.24
C TRP A 87 8.80 -0.42 12.25
N GLN A 88 8.51 -0.69 13.52
CA GLN A 88 9.53 -0.85 14.55
C GLN A 88 9.80 -2.35 14.74
N GLY A 89 11.02 -2.76 14.41
CA GLY A 89 11.49 -4.13 14.51
C GLY A 89 12.00 -4.49 15.90
N PRO A 90 12.67 -5.64 16.03
CA PRO A 90 13.28 -6.06 17.31
C PRO A 90 14.33 -5.09 17.84
N ILE A 91 15.01 -4.33 16.98
CA ILE A 91 16.04 -3.37 17.40
C ILE A 91 15.39 -2.25 18.23
N GLU A 92 14.29 -1.69 17.74
CA GLU A 92 13.59 -0.59 18.40
C GLU A 92 12.70 -1.07 19.55
N GLN A 93 12.03 -2.22 19.39
CA GLN A 93 11.02 -2.67 20.35
C GLN A 93 11.57 -3.58 21.45
N LEU A 94 12.69 -4.27 21.20
CA LEU A 94 13.22 -5.31 22.07
C LEU A 94 14.68 -5.06 22.46
N ASP A 95 15.19 -3.86 22.18
CA ASP A 95 16.59 -3.46 22.40
C ASP A 95 17.59 -4.46 21.77
N LEU A 96 17.24 -5.08 20.64
CA LEU A 96 18.17 -5.94 19.91
C LEU A 96 19.34 -5.11 19.41
N SER A 97 20.56 -5.51 19.78
CA SER A 97 21.76 -4.86 19.25
C SER A 97 21.93 -5.18 17.77
N VAL A 98 22.32 -4.18 16.96
CA VAL A 98 22.65 -4.37 15.52
C VAL A 98 23.69 -5.48 15.32
N ASP A 99 24.67 -5.60 16.21
CA ASP A 99 25.71 -6.64 16.14
C ASP A 99 25.17 -8.07 16.40
N ALA A 100 23.96 -8.18 16.94
CA ALA A 100 23.29 -9.46 17.24
C ALA A 100 22.31 -9.90 16.14
N VAL A 101 22.17 -9.12 15.07
CA VAL A 101 21.28 -9.45 13.94
C VAL A 101 21.81 -10.66 13.18
N THR A 102 20.93 -11.64 12.96
CA THR A 102 21.21 -12.91 12.29
C THR A 102 20.45 -13.09 10.97
N GLY A 103 19.39 -12.30 10.75
CA GLY A 103 18.44 -12.49 9.65
C GLY A 103 17.52 -13.71 9.85
N GLY A 104 17.47 -14.24 11.07
CA GLY A 104 16.87 -15.52 11.42
C GLY A 104 15.98 -15.47 12.65
N PRO A 105 15.60 -16.65 13.20
CA PRO A 105 14.72 -16.76 14.37
C PRO A 105 15.24 -16.03 15.61
N ASP A 106 16.56 -15.90 15.73
CA ASP A 106 17.20 -15.28 16.89
C ASP A 106 16.86 -13.78 17.00
N ASP A 107 16.61 -13.10 15.88
CA ASP A 107 16.25 -11.68 15.83
C ASP A 107 14.94 -11.39 16.57
N VAL A 108 14.00 -12.33 16.55
CA VAL A 108 12.64 -12.16 17.10
C VAL A 108 12.43 -12.87 18.43
N ARG A 109 13.48 -13.46 19.02
CA ARG A 109 13.35 -14.19 20.30
C ARG A 109 12.88 -13.31 21.46
N GLY A 110 13.22 -12.02 21.43
CA GLY A 110 12.72 -11.07 22.43
C GLY A 110 11.19 -10.93 22.41
N ALA A 111 10.51 -11.21 21.29
CA ALA A 111 9.06 -11.19 21.17
C ALA A 111 8.39 -12.41 21.82
N VAL A 112 9.13 -13.51 21.96
CA VAL A 112 8.66 -14.80 22.51
C VAL A 112 9.58 -15.28 23.64
N PRO A 113 9.73 -14.50 24.74
CA PRO A 113 10.55 -14.90 25.88
C PRO A 113 10.13 -16.26 26.42
N ASP A 114 11.13 -17.02 26.87
CA ASP A 114 10.98 -18.37 27.43
C ASP A 114 10.29 -19.37 26.49
N LEU A 115 10.43 -19.18 25.16
CA LEU A 115 9.92 -20.13 24.16
C LEU A 115 10.44 -21.55 24.44
N PRO A 116 9.57 -22.55 24.65
CA PRO A 116 9.99 -23.94 24.80
C PRO A 116 10.70 -24.45 23.53
N GLU A 117 11.78 -25.22 23.70
CA GLU A 117 12.55 -25.80 22.58
C GLU A 117 11.67 -26.58 21.60
N GLU A 118 10.59 -27.19 22.08
CA GLU A 118 9.67 -27.95 21.24
C GLU A 118 8.87 -27.08 20.25
N LEU A 119 8.82 -25.76 20.47
CA LEU A 119 8.22 -24.78 19.56
C LEU A 119 9.22 -24.13 18.60
N GLU A 120 10.51 -24.47 18.67
CA GLU A 120 11.52 -23.94 17.75
C GLU A 120 11.14 -24.14 16.27
N PRO A 121 10.58 -25.29 15.83
CA PRO A 121 10.14 -25.44 14.44
C PRO A 121 8.99 -24.50 14.07
N ALA A 122 8.09 -24.17 15.00
CA ALA A 122 7.01 -23.20 14.77
C ALA A 122 7.58 -21.78 14.66
N LEU A 123 8.58 -21.44 15.48
CA LEU A 123 9.29 -20.16 15.37
C LEU A 123 9.98 -20.01 14.02
N VAL A 124 10.75 -21.02 13.59
CA VAL A 124 11.43 -21.03 12.28
C VAL A 124 10.42 -20.82 11.14
N LEU A 125 9.27 -21.49 11.21
CA LEU A 125 8.19 -21.34 10.25
C LEU A 125 7.60 -19.92 10.24
N ALA A 126 7.33 -19.35 11.42
CA ALA A 126 6.83 -17.99 11.54
C ALA A 126 7.85 -16.96 11.01
N THR A 127 9.11 -17.06 11.44
CA THR A 127 10.19 -16.16 11.03
C THR A 127 10.46 -16.23 9.52
N GLY A 128 10.30 -17.41 8.91
CA GLY A 128 10.42 -17.59 7.47
C GLY A 128 9.37 -16.82 6.64
N MET A 129 8.28 -16.38 7.27
CA MET A 129 7.23 -15.56 6.64
C MET A 129 7.37 -14.06 6.95
N LEU A 130 8.30 -13.66 7.82
CA LEU A 130 8.53 -12.26 8.16
C LEU A 130 9.39 -11.58 7.09
N ASP A 131 9.10 -10.30 6.87
CA ASP A 131 9.93 -9.42 6.07
C ASP A 131 11.29 -9.18 6.74
N VAL A 132 12.25 -8.74 5.93
CA VAL A 132 13.61 -8.43 6.35
C VAL A 132 13.75 -6.91 6.43
N GLY A 133 14.22 -6.42 7.57
CA GLY A 133 14.47 -5.01 7.83
C GLY A 133 15.47 -4.45 6.82
N PRO A 134 15.16 -3.29 6.21
CA PRO A 134 16.01 -2.73 5.15
C PRO A 134 17.36 -2.24 5.68
N ASP A 135 17.42 -1.80 6.94
CA ASP A 135 18.60 -1.13 7.49
C ASP A 135 19.66 -2.12 8.02
N HIS A 136 19.23 -3.21 8.67
CA HIS A 136 20.14 -4.14 9.32
C HIS A 136 19.95 -5.61 8.94
N GLY A 137 18.95 -5.93 8.11
CA GLY A 137 18.69 -7.30 7.66
C GLY A 137 18.01 -8.18 8.71
N GLU A 138 17.44 -7.59 9.75
CA GLU A 138 16.77 -8.27 10.85
C GLU A 138 15.36 -8.74 10.47
N LYS A 139 14.85 -9.76 11.15
CA LYS A 139 13.45 -10.17 10.98
C LYS A 139 12.50 -9.25 11.75
N LEU A 140 11.56 -8.65 11.04
CA LEU A 140 10.69 -7.61 11.58
C LEU A 140 9.51 -8.19 12.39
N ALA A 141 9.68 -8.37 13.70
CA ALA A 141 8.59 -8.58 14.65
C ALA A 141 9.01 -8.23 16.08
N GLY A 142 8.32 -7.29 16.73
CA GLY A 142 8.60 -6.92 18.13
C GLY A 142 7.57 -7.43 19.14
N ALA A 143 6.44 -7.96 18.69
CA ALA A 143 5.44 -8.56 19.57
C ALA A 143 5.19 -10.04 19.24
N GLY A 144 4.91 -10.85 20.27
CA GLY A 144 4.66 -12.28 20.05
C GLY A 144 3.95 -13.01 21.18
N PHE A 145 3.44 -14.19 20.86
CA PHE A 145 2.95 -15.18 21.81
C PHE A 145 3.36 -16.59 21.39
N TRP A 146 3.40 -17.51 22.34
CA TRP A 146 3.56 -18.94 22.11
C TRP A 146 2.60 -19.76 22.96
N LEU A 147 2.22 -20.93 22.46
CA LEU A 147 1.33 -21.91 23.10
C LEU A 147 1.96 -23.30 22.96
N CYS A 148 2.25 -23.99 24.08
CA CYS A 148 2.78 -25.35 24.11
C CYS A 148 2.03 -26.17 25.17
N GLY A 149 1.09 -27.02 24.75
CA GLY A 149 0.23 -27.77 25.68
C GLY A 149 -0.68 -26.85 26.48
N ASP A 150 -0.53 -26.85 27.81
CA ASP A 150 -1.22 -25.98 28.76
C ASP A 150 -0.42 -24.73 29.15
N ARG A 151 0.75 -24.54 28.55
CA ARG A 151 1.63 -23.38 28.77
C ARG A 151 1.46 -22.36 27.64
N ALA A 152 1.49 -21.09 28.01
CA ALA A 152 1.59 -19.98 27.06
C ALA A 152 2.43 -18.84 27.65
N GLY A 153 3.14 -18.14 26.77
CA GLY A 153 4.01 -17.00 27.10
C GLY A 153 4.22 -16.09 25.88
N GLY A 154 5.06 -15.07 26.03
CA GLY A 154 5.30 -14.05 24.99
C GLY A 154 5.04 -12.63 25.47
N THR A 155 5.56 -11.64 24.73
CA THR A 155 5.44 -10.21 25.08
C THR A 155 3.98 -9.73 25.06
N LEU A 156 3.09 -10.38 24.29
CA LEU A 156 1.65 -10.11 24.28
C LEU A 156 1.02 -10.15 25.69
N PHE A 157 1.57 -10.94 26.62
CA PHE A 157 0.98 -11.13 27.95
C PHE A 157 1.57 -10.24 29.05
N VAL A 158 2.71 -9.60 28.80
CA VAL A 158 3.51 -8.93 29.85
C VAL A 158 3.51 -7.41 29.69
N ALA A 159 3.14 -6.90 28.53
CA ALA A 159 3.29 -5.50 28.23
C ALA A 159 2.14 -4.66 28.82
N ASP A 160 2.48 -3.86 29.84
CA ASP A 160 1.56 -2.97 30.56
C ASP A 160 1.29 -1.64 29.82
N ASP A 161 2.16 -1.26 28.89
CA ASP A 161 2.15 0.02 28.16
C ASP A 161 2.26 -0.19 26.64
N LEU A 162 1.45 -1.09 26.09
CA LEU A 162 1.20 -1.13 24.65
C LEU A 162 0.09 -0.13 24.36
N THR A 163 0.45 1.14 24.40
CA THR A 163 -0.36 2.20 23.81
C THR A 163 -0.50 1.92 22.31
N LEU A 164 -1.54 1.15 21.95
CA LEU A 164 -2.11 1.01 20.61
C LEU A 164 -1.15 0.54 19.50
N ALA A 165 -0.28 -0.41 19.84
CA ALA A 165 0.44 -1.22 18.86
C ALA A 165 -0.55 -2.02 17.98
N TRP A 166 -0.69 -1.65 16.70
CA TRP A 166 -1.61 -2.25 15.74
C TRP A 166 -1.36 -3.75 15.53
N GLY A 167 -0.10 -4.16 15.52
CA GLY A 167 0.30 -5.57 15.45
C GLY A 167 -0.18 -6.40 16.64
N VAL A 168 -0.11 -5.83 17.85
CA VAL A 168 -0.50 -6.51 19.11
C VAL A 168 -2.01 -6.72 19.16
N THR A 169 -2.80 -5.70 18.82
CA THR A 169 -4.27 -5.82 18.77
C THR A 169 -4.70 -6.95 17.85
N ARG A 170 -3.99 -7.15 16.73
CA ARG A 170 -4.24 -8.26 15.81
C ARG A 170 -3.77 -9.60 16.34
N LEU A 171 -2.66 -9.68 17.07
CA LEU A 171 -2.28 -10.91 17.79
C LEU A 171 -3.33 -11.28 18.84
N ALA A 172 -3.85 -10.31 19.59
CA ALA A 172 -4.87 -10.53 20.60
C ALA A 172 -6.17 -11.09 20.02
N ALA A 173 -6.51 -10.76 18.76
CA ALA A 173 -7.69 -11.30 18.07
C ALA A 173 -7.70 -12.84 18.03
N TRP A 174 -6.52 -13.49 17.98
CA TRP A 174 -6.38 -14.95 18.02
C TRP A 174 -6.72 -15.58 19.37
N GLY A 175 -6.70 -14.78 20.45
CA GLY A 175 -7.20 -15.16 21.77
C GLY A 175 -8.67 -14.81 22.00
N LEU A 176 -9.34 -14.15 21.04
CA LEU A 176 -10.73 -13.68 21.15
C LEU A 176 -11.68 -14.41 20.20
N LEU A 177 -11.29 -15.60 19.75
CA LEU A 177 -12.04 -16.38 18.77
C LEU A 177 -13.44 -16.72 19.28
N ARG A 178 -14.46 -16.48 18.45
CA ARG A 178 -15.85 -16.90 18.72
C ARG A 178 -16.31 -17.88 17.67
N GLY A 179 -16.60 -19.12 18.09
CA GLY A 179 -16.99 -20.19 17.16
C GLY A 179 -15.89 -20.56 16.15
N GLY A 180 -14.63 -20.26 16.44
CA GLY A 180 -13.51 -20.44 15.50
C GLY A 180 -13.36 -19.31 14.48
N ARG A 181 -13.93 -18.14 14.76
CA ARG A 181 -13.84 -16.94 13.89
C ARG A 181 -13.01 -15.85 14.53
N LEU A 182 -12.18 -15.19 13.73
CA LEU A 182 -11.48 -13.99 14.13
C LEU A 182 -12.47 -12.83 14.29
N PRO A 183 -12.38 -12.04 15.37
CA PRO A 183 -13.10 -10.78 15.44
C PRO A 183 -12.55 -9.79 14.41
N ARG A 184 -13.34 -8.76 14.10
CA ARG A 184 -12.85 -7.66 13.27
C ARG A 184 -11.89 -6.81 14.10
N ALA A 185 -10.61 -6.82 13.75
CA ALA A 185 -9.61 -5.95 14.36
C ALA A 185 -9.34 -4.76 13.43
N CYS A 186 -9.83 -3.57 13.82
CA CYS A 186 -9.49 -2.30 13.18
C CYS A 186 -8.28 -1.66 13.89
N SER A 187 -7.80 -0.52 13.38
CA SER A 187 -6.62 0.19 13.88
C SER A 187 -6.65 0.53 15.37
N ASP A 188 -7.83 0.66 15.96
CA ASP A 188 -8.03 1.15 17.33
C ASP A 188 -8.86 0.21 18.20
N GLU A 189 -9.67 -0.68 17.61
CA GLU A 189 -10.59 -1.52 18.37
C GLU A 189 -10.78 -2.93 17.78
N ILE A 190 -11.05 -3.90 18.67
CA ILE A 190 -11.50 -5.26 18.32
C ILE A 190 -13.03 -5.29 18.44
N HIS A 191 -13.71 -5.32 17.31
CA HIS A 191 -15.17 -5.39 17.24
C HIS A 191 -15.65 -6.83 17.13
N LEU A 192 -16.55 -7.19 18.05
CA LEU A 192 -17.26 -8.46 18.08
C LEU A 192 -18.67 -8.25 17.53
N GLU A 193 -18.78 -8.05 16.22
CA GLU A 193 -20.07 -7.82 15.57
C GLU A 193 -20.79 -9.14 15.22
N PRO A 194 -22.11 -9.23 15.44
CA PRO A 194 -22.91 -10.35 14.94
C PRO A 194 -23.04 -10.25 13.41
N ASP A 195 -23.02 -11.39 12.71
CA ASP A 195 -23.18 -11.47 11.25
C ASP A 195 -24.40 -10.69 10.74
N GLU A 196 -24.28 -10.04 9.58
CA GLU A 196 -25.47 -9.56 8.88
C GLU A 196 -26.35 -10.75 8.51
N PRO A 197 -27.68 -10.64 8.61
CA PRO A 197 -28.59 -11.73 8.26
C PRO A 197 -28.34 -12.34 6.88
N GLU A 198 -27.90 -11.52 5.91
CA GLU A 198 -27.62 -11.95 4.54
C GLU A 198 -26.30 -12.72 4.40
N ALA A 199 -25.34 -12.51 5.30
CA ALA A 199 -24.06 -13.21 5.32
C ALA A 199 -24.16 -14.59 5.99
N VAL A 200 -25.14 -14.81 6.87
CA VAL A 200 -25.28 -16.05 7.66
C VAL A 200 -25.19 -17.33 6.82
N PRO A 201 -25.88 -17.46 5.66
CA PRO A 201 -25.78 -18.67 4.84
C PRO A 201 -24.37 -18.92 4.28
N ILE A 202 -23.68 -17.85 3.87
CA ILE A 202 -22.31 -17.90 3.33
C ILE A 202 -21.36 -18.34 4.43
N GLN A 203 -21.49 -17.74 5.62
CA GLN A 203 -20.64 -18.07 6.76
C GLN A 203 -20.84 -19.52 7.21
N ALA A 204 -22.07 -20.04 7.15
CA ALA A 204 -22.35 -21.45 7.43
C ALA A 204 -21.70 -22.41 6.41
N ILE A 205 -21.70 -22.05 5.12
CA ILE A 205 -21.01 -22.82 4.08
C ILE A 205 -19.50 -22.82 4.32
N ILE A 206 -18.90 -21.66 4.59
CA ILE A 206 -17.47 -21.55 4.87
C ILE A 206 -17.10 -22.41 6.07
N ASP A 207 -17.84 -22.31 7.19
CA ASP A 207 -17.60 -23.11 8.38
C ASP A 207 -17.67 -24.62 8.08
N ALA A 208 -18.69 -25.05 7.32
CA ALA A 208 -18.84 -26.45 6.92
C ALA A 208 -17.69 -26.94 6.03
N VAL A 209 -17.22 -26.11 5.10
CA VAL A 209 -16.12 -26.43 4.19
C VAL A 209 -14.80 -26.52 4.93
N VAL A 210 -14.54 -25.58 5.84
CA VAL A 210 -13.37 -25.61 6.73
C VAL A 210 -13.38 -26.88 7.57
N ASP A 211 -14.53 -27.27 8.12
CA ASP A 211 -14.66 -28.49 8.93
C ASP A 211 -14.44 -29.78 8.14
N ARG A 212 -14.96 -29.85 6.92
CA ARG A 212 -14.64 -30.96 6.01
C ARG A 212 -13.16 -30.94 5.68
N ARG A 213 -12.60 -29.76 5.41
CA ARG A 213 -11.22 -29.62 5.02
C ARG A 213 -10.23 -30.02 6.12
N LEU A 214 -10.51 -29.68 7.38
CA LEU A 214 -9.68 -30.09 8.51
C LEU A 214 -9.63 -31.63 8.67
N LYS A 215 -10.59 -32.37 8.13
CA LYS A 215 -10.63 -33.84 8.14
C LYS A 215 -9.95 -34.48 6.92
N GLY A 216 -9.73 -33.72 5.86
CA GLY A 216 -9.10 -34.18 4.62
C GLY A 216 -9.48 -33.30 3.42
N PRO A 217 -8.92 -33.54 2.22
CA PRO A 217 -9.33 -32.83 1.01
C PRO A 217 -10.84 -32.88 0.81
N THR A 218 -11.44 -31.76 0.40
CA THR A 218 -12.89 -31.63 0.23
C THR A 218 -13.20 -30.91 -1.07
N GLU A 219 -14.43 -31.08 -1.56
CA GLU A 219 -14.98 -30.34 -2.70
C GLU A 219 -16.13 -29.43 -2.23
N LEU A 220 -16.28 -28.24 -2.83
CA LEU A 220 -17.52 -27.45 -2.73
C LEU A 220 -18.63 -28.12 -3.54
N THR A 221 -19.85 -28.13 -3.03
CA THR A 221 -20.99 -28.66 -3.80
C THR A 221 -21.52 -27.62 -4.79
N THR A 222 -22.25 -28.07 -5.81
CA THR A 222 -22.94 -27.18 -6.75
C THR A 222 -23.91 -26.22 -6.03
N ASP A 223 -24.59 -26.69 -4.98
CA ASP A 223 -25.54 -25.88 -4.20
C ASP A 223 -24.82 -24.85 -3.32
N GLU A 224 -23.66 -25.22 -2.76
CA GLU A 224 -22.79 -24.28 -2.03
C GLU A 224 -22.29 -23.19 -2.97
N LEU A 225 -21.82 -23.55 -4.17
CA LEU A 225 -21.38 -22.60 -5.19
C LEU A 225 -22.50 -21.68 -5.66
N ALA A 226 -23.70 -22.20 -5.88
CA ALA A 226 -24.85 -21.37 -6.26
C ALA A 226 -25.21 -20.35 -5.17
N THR A 227 -24.99 -20.69 -3.90
CA THR A 227 -25.21 -19.78 -2.77
C THR A 227 -24.09 -18.74 -2.65
N LEU A 228 -22.84 -19.19 -2.77
CA LEU A 228 -21.64 -18.34 -2.70
C LEU A 228 -21.56 -17.38 -3.89
N LEU A 229 -21.90 -17.84 -5.09
CA LEU A 229 -21.73 -17.14 -6.36
C LEU A 229 -23.07 -17.03 -7.10
N PRO A 230 -24.02 -16.21 -6.61
CA PRO A 230 -25.36 -16.09 -7.19
C PRO A 230 -25.34 -15.46 -8.59
N LYS A 231 -24.22 -14.85 -8.99
CA LYS A 231 -23.96 -14.39 -10.36
C LYS A 231 -22.61 -14.95 -10.80
N PRO A 232 -22.42 -15.25 -12.10
CA PRO A 232 -21.12 -15.67 -12.62
C PRO A 232 -20.06 -14.58 -12.35
N PRO A 233 -18.97 -14.90 -11.62
CA PRO A 233 -17.88 -13.96 -11.43
C PRO A 233 -17.01 -13.87 -12.70
N ASP A 234 -16.07 -12.93 -12.69
CA ASP A 234 -15.05 -12.84 -13.72
C ASP A 234 -14.27 -14.17 -13.85
N PRO A 235 -14.14 -14.76 -15.07
CA PRO A 235 -13.48 -16.06 -15.25
C PRO A 235 -12.01 -16.09 -14.81
N LYS A 236 -11.25 -14.99 -14.95
CA LYS A 236 -9.84 -14.95 -14.54
C LYS A 236 -9.72 -14.95 -13.02
N ARG A 237 -10.54 -14.15 -12.32
CA ARG A 237 -10.64 -14.15 -10.85
C ARG A 237 -11.10 -15.50 -10.32
N LEU A 238 -12.13 -16.09 -10.93
CA LEU A 238 -12.64 -17.43 -10.60
C LEU A 238 -11.51 -18.47 -10.67
N LEU A 239 -10.76 -18.49 -11.77
CA LEU A 239 -9.65 -19.43 -11.95
C LEU A 239 -8.54 -19.21 -10.91
N ALA A 240 -8.20 -17.97 -10.59
CA ALA A 240 -7.20 -17.67 -9.55
C ALA A 240 -7.63 -18.21 -8.18
N VAL A 241 -8.88 -17.96 -7.79
CA VAL A 241 -9.45 -18.44 -6.52
C VAL A 241 -9.53 -19.97 -6.49
N GLN A 242 -9.96 -20.61 -7.59
CA GLN A 242 -9.95 -22.08 -7.71
C GLN A 242 -8.56 -22.66 -7.45
N ARG A 243 -7.52 -22.06 -8.05
CA ARG A 243 -6.14 -22.54 -7.88
C ARG A 243 -5.67 -22.36 -6.44
N SER A 244 -5.95 -21.23 -5.80
CA SER A 244 -5.57 -21.00 -4.40
C SER A 244 -6.27 -21.97 -3.45
N LEU A 245 -7.57 -22.17 -3.61
CA LEU A 245 -8.32 -23.14 -2.80
C LEU A 245 -7.81 -24.58 -2.99
N GLN A 246 -7.45 -24.95 -4.22
CA GLN A 246 -6.84 -26.27 -4.48
C GLN A 246 -5.52 -26.48 -3.75
N LYS A 247 -4.67 -25.44 -3.63
CA LYS A 247 -3.41 -25.54 -2.88
C LYS A 247 -3.65 -25.91 -1.42
N VAL A 248 -4.70 -25.36 -0.85
CA VAL A 248 -5.14 -25.67 0.51
C VAL A 248 -6.06 -26.87 0.57
N GLY A 249 -6.28 -27.63 -0.51
CA GLY A 249 -7.00 -28.91 -0.54
C GLY A 249 -8.54 -28.80 -0.64
N ILE A 250 -9.04 -27.67 -1.11
CA ILE A 250 -10.46 -27.42 -1.40
C ILE A 250 -10.64 -27.32 -2.91
N THR A 251 -11.36 -28.26 -3.52
CA THR A 251 -11.66 -28.25 -4.95
C THR A 251 -13.08 -27.78 -5.21
N TRP A 252 -13.38 -27.36 -6.44
CA TRP A 252 -14.75 -27.14 -6.93
C TRP A 252 -15.06 -28.08 -8.10
N PRO A 253 -16.34 -28.43 -8.37
CA PRO A 253 -16.71 -29.29 -9.48
C PRO A 253 -16.21 -28.72 -10.80
N GLY A 254 -15.48 -29.53 -11.55
CA GLY A 254 -14.89 -29.13 -12.83
C GLY A 254 -13.64 -28.25 -12.72
N SER A 255 -13.07 -28.09 -11.51
CA SER A 255 -11.81 -27.35 -11.38
C SER A 255 -10.71 -28.03 -12.20
N PRO A 256 -9.92 -27.26 -12.97
CA PRO A 256 -8.83 -27.84 -13.74
C PRO A 256 -7.83 -28.49 -12.78
N LYS A 257 -7.32 -29.67 -13.15
CA LYS A 257 -6.19 -30.28 -12.43
C LYS A 257 -5.01 -29.32 -12.50
N LEU A 258 -4.57 -28.84 -11.35
CA LEU A 258 -3.28 -28.15 -11.27
C LEU A 258 -2.17 -29.15 -11.67
N PRO A 259 -1.25 -28.77 -12.56
CA PRO A 259 -0.02 -29.54 -12.72
C PRO A 259 0.69 -29.61 -11.36
N GLU A 260 1.35 -30.74 -11.06
CA GLU A 260 2.19 -30.83 -9.86
C GLU A 260 3.17 -29.65 -9.86
N GLU A 261 3.17 -28.86 -8.78
CA GLU A 261 4.12 -27.76 -8.66
C GLU A 261 5.53 -28.35 -8.85
N PRO A 262 6.34 -27.79 -9.78
CA PRO A 262 7.74 -28.15 -9.85
C PRO A 262 8.29 -27.99 -8.44
N ARG A 263 8.84 -29.06 -7.84
CA ARG A 263 9.43 -29.01 -6.50
C ARG A 263 10.27 -27.73 -6.44
N GLN A 264 9.81 -26.76 -5.65
CA GLN A 264 10.55 -25.55 -5.38
C GLN A 264 11.86 -26.03 -4.77
N ARG A 265 12.92 -26.09 -5.59
CA ARG A 265 14.25 -25.92 -5.05
C ARG A 265 14.15 -24.61 -4.29
N CYS A 266 14.51 -24.62 -3.02
CA CYS A 266 14.82 -23.40 -2.28
C CYS A 266 15.41 -22.43 -3.30
N ARG A 267 14.67 -21.36 -3.61
CA ARG A 267 15.30 -20.24 -4.30
C ARG A 267 16.30 -19.76 -3.27
N ASP A 268 17.55 -20.16 -3.46
CA ASP A 268 18.66 -19.39 -2.95
C ASP A 268 18.33 -17.94 -3.35
N THR A 269 18.17 -17.08 -2.35
CA THR A 269 17.90 -15.66 -2.45
C THR A 269 19.09 -14.89 -3.03
N GLY A 270 19.85 -15.52 -3.93
CA GLY A 270 20.99 -14.93 -4.60
C GLY A 270 20.82 -15.08 -6.11
N VAL A 271 20.70 -13.93 -6.77
CA VAL A 271 20.71 -13.74 -8.23
C VAL A 271 19.33 -13.93 -8.90
N SER A 272 18.56 -12.84 -8.91
CA SER A 272 17.52 -12.63 -9.90
C SER A 272 18.19 -12.51 -11.28
N GLY A 273 17.88 -13.43 -12.21
CA GLY A 273 18.28 -13.25 -13.61
C GLY A 273 17.49 -12.10 -14.25
N PRO A 274 18.01 -11.43 -15.29
CA PRO A 274 17.34 -10.29 -15.90
C PRO A 274 15.96 -10.71 -16.45
N MET A 275 14.90 -10.16 -15.88
CA MET A 275 13.54 -10.35 -16.38
C MET A 275 13.34 -9.59 -17.68
N ALA A 276 12.64 -10.23 -18.63
CA ALA A 276 12.35 -9.66 -19.94
C ALA A 276 11.42 -8.45 -19.79
N THR A 277 11.84 -7.32 -20.36
CA THR A 277 11.14 -6.05 -20.39
C THR A 277 9.86 -6.14 -21.22
N THR A 278 8.77 -5.55 -20.72
CA THR A 278 7.50 -5.55 -21.45
C THR A 278 7.14 -4.14 -21.91
N THR A 279 7.38 -3.82 -23.18
CA THR A 279 6.77 -2.65 -23.82
C THR A 279 5.27 -2.91 -23.94
N VAL A 280 4.44 -2.22 -23.15
CA VAL A 280 2.98 -2.39 -23.19
C VAL A 280 2.41 -1.45 -24.25
N HIS A 281 1.84 -2.00 -25.32
CA HIS A 281 1.03 -1.19 -26.24
C HIS A 281 -0.29 -0.80 -25.54
N PRO A 282 -0.67 0.49 -25.46
CA PRO A 282 -1.87 0.95 -24.77
C PRO A 282 -3.20 0.54 -25.40
N ARG A 283 -3.17 -0.33 -26.43
CA ARG A 283 -4.37 -0.88 -27.09
C ARG A 283 -4.65 -2.33 -26.70
N ASP A 284 -4.25 -2.77 -25.51
CA ASP A 284 -4.94 -3.93 -24.92
C ASP A 284 -6.28 -3.45 -24.32
N PRO A 285 -7.43 -3.67 -25.00
CA PRO A 285 -8.72 -3.20 -24.53
C PRO A 285 -9.16 -3.86 -23.21
N GLU A 286 -8.43 -4.87 -22.70
CA GLU A 286 -8.73 -5.48 -21.40
C GLU A 286 -8.09 -4.75 -20.20
N ASN A 287 -7.15 -3.83 -20.43
CA ASN A 287 -6.52 -2.99 -19.41
C ASN A 287 -7.09 -1.55 -19.45
N LEU A 288 -8.42 -1.45 -19.50
CA LEU A 288 -9.29 -0.27 -19.66
C LEU A 288 -9.08 0.91 -18.67
N TYR A 289 -8.05 0.88 -17.83
CA TYR A 289 -7.91 1.78 -16.68
C TYR A 289 -6.60 2.59 -16.64
N PHE A 290 -5.80 2.62 -17.70
CA PHE A 290 -4.57 3.42 -17.71
C PHE A 290 -4.38 4.13 -19.05
N TYR A 291 -4.80 5.40 -19.11
CA TYR A 291 -4.64 6.26 -20.28
C TYR A 291 -3.80 7.48 -19.89
N LEU A 292 -2.54 7.50 -20.35
CA LEU A 292 -1.68 8.67 -20.21
C LEU A 292 -1.90 9.57 -21.41
N ASP A 293 -2.44 10.75 -21.13
CA ASP A 293 -2.61 11.83 -22.09
C ASP A 293 -1.81 13.02 -21.58
N ARG A 294 -0.88 13.49 -22.41
CA ARG A 294 0.01 14.59 -22.04
C ARG A 294 -0.78 15.80 -21.56
N ASP A 295 -1.76 16.25 -22.32
CA ASP A 295 -2.48 17.48 -22.02
C ASP A 295 -3.36 17.31 -20.77
N ALA A 296 -3.93 16.13 -20.57
CA ALA A 296 -4.64 15.78 -19.34
C ALA A 296 -3.71 15.79 -18.12
N ILE A 297 -2.49 15.24 -18.23
CA ILE A 297 -1.48 15.23 -17.16
C ILE A 297 -1.05 16.66 -16.82
N VAL A 298 -0.72 17.47 -17.84
CA VAL A 298 -0.34 18.88 -17.66
C VAL A 298 -1.45 19.65 -16.95
N ARG A 299 -2.70 19.50 -17.43
CA ARG A 299 -3.88 20.12 -16.82
C ARG A 299 -4.07 19.66 -15.38
N ALA A 300 -3.96 18.36 -15.11
CA ALA A 300 -4.15 17.80 -13.79
C ALA A 300 -3.08 18.28 -12.81
N ALA A 301 -1.82 18.38 -13.24
CA ALA A 301 -0.72 18.82 -12.42
C ALA A 301 -0.83 20.32 -12.08
N LEU A 302 -1.11 21.16 -13.08
CA LEU A 302 -1.36 22.58 -12.86
C LEU A 302 -2.57 22.82 -11.96
N ARG A 303 -3.66 22.07 -12.19
CA ARG A 303 -4.86 22.14 -11.35
C ARG A 303 -4.56 21.76 -9.91
N ALA A 304 -3.83 20.66 -9.69
CA ALA A 304 -3.46 20.21 -8.34
C ALA A 304 -2.57 21.24 -7.63
N TYR A 305 -1.62 21.85 -8.35
CA TYR A 305 -0.79 22.93 -7.83
C TYR A 305 -1.62 24.15 -7.40
N ILE A 306 -2.53 24.61 -8.26
CA ILE A 306 -3.42 25.74 -7.98
C ILE A 306 -4.33 25.42 -6.80
N GLU A 307 -5.01 24.28 -6.86
CA GLU A 307 -5.95 23.83 -5.84
C GLU A 307 -5.25 23.71 -4.47
N ASN A 308 -4.06 23.13 -4.43
CA ASN A 308 -3.24 23.05 -3.21
C ASN A 308 -2.87 24.43 -2.68
N THR A 309 -2.42 25.33 -3.55
CA THR A 309 -2.04 26.69 -3.14
C THR A 309 -3.25 27.47 -2.60
N LEU A 310 -4.42 27.32 -3.21
CA LEU A 310 -5.66 27.94 -2.77
C LEU A 310 -6.20 27.35 -1.47
N ALA A 311 -5.98 26.06 -1.21
CA ALA A 311 -6.38 25.41 0.03
C ALA A 311 -5.80 26.09 1.28
N TRP A 312 -4.54 26.54 1.20
CA TRP A 312 -3.85 27.22 2.30
C TRP A 312 -4.42 28.59 2.63
N LEU A 313 -5.11 29.20 1.65
CA LEU A 313 -5.76 30.48 1.78
C LEU A 313 -7.20 30.38 2.29
N ASP A 314 -7.79 29.18 2.38
CA ASP A 314 -9.18 29.01 2.77
C ASP A 314 -9.35 28.93 4.30
N PRO A 315 -9.78 30.01 4.97
CA PRO A 315 -9.90 30.03 6.43
C PRO A 315 -11.08 29.18 6.95
N LEU A 316 -11.93 28.68 6.05
CA LEU A 316 -13.11 27.90 6.38
C LEU A 316 -12.88 26.39 6.25
N ASP A 317 -11.68 25.96 5.86
CA ASP A 317 -11.32 24.56 5.64
C ASP A 317 -12.37 23.84 4.77
N ARG A 318 -12.89 24.57 3.76
CA ARG A 318 -13.81 24.03 2.74
C ARG A 318 -13.05 23.17 1.76
N HIS A 319 -11.72 23.28 1.74
CA HIS A 319 -10.87 22.46 0.93
C HIS A 319 -10.89 21.01 1.42
N PRO A 320 -11.12 20.02 0.54
CA PRO A 320 -11.12 18.62 0.94
C PRO A 320 -9.74 18.08 1.38
N PHE A 321 -8.66 18.86 1.29
CA PHE A 321 -7.33 18.47 1.75
C PHE A 321 -7.21 18.86 3.23
N ALA A 322 -7.12 17.87 4.12
CA ALA A 322 -6.69 18.16 5.49
C ALA A 322 -5.27 18.72 5.42
N ALA A 323 -5.03 19.86 6.05
CA ALA A 323 -3.76 20.58 6.04
C ALA A 323 -2.55 19.77 6.60
N SER A 324 -2.80 18.57 7.15
CA SER A 324 -1.81 17.68 7.78
C SER A 324 -1.45 16.44 6.95
N PHE A 325 -1.80 16.40 5.66
CA PHE A 325 -1.40 15.34 4.71
C PHE A 325 -1.12 15.95 3.34
N VAL A 326 -0.58 17.17 3.35
CA VAL A 326 -0.65 18.04 2.17
C VAL A 326 0.50 17.71 1.23
N PRO A 327 0.21 17.39 -0.04
CA PRO A 327 1.25 17.31 -1.05
C PRO A 327 2.00 18.66 -1.16
N HIS A 328 3.30 18.65 -0.90
CA HIS A 328 4.18 19.79 -1.15
C HIS A 328 4.49 19.87 -2.64
N TRP A 329 3.57 20.48 -3.38
CA TRP A 329 3.75 20.77 -4.80
C TRP A 329 4.79 21.86 -4.99
N THR A 330 5.89 21.51 -5.67
CA THR A 330 6.92 22.43 -6.13
C THR A 330 7.16 22.15 -7.61
N GLY A 331 7.58 23.14 -8.40
CA GLY A 331 7.78 22.90 -9.82
C GLY A 331 8.14 24.16 -10.59
N ASP A 332 8.56 23.94 -11.82
CA ASP A 332 8.85 24.96 -12.81
C ASP A 332 8.02 24.64 -14.05
N LEU A 333 6.86 25.28 -14.18
CA LEU A 333 6.01 25.14 -15.36
C LEU A 333 6.67 25.67 -16.62
N SER A 334 7.59 26.62 -16.50
CA SER A 334 8.32 27.13 -17.67
C SER A 334 9.25 26.06 -18.23
N GLN A 335 9.74 25.17 -17.38
CA GLN A 335 10.47 23.96 -17.77
C GLN A 335 9.56 22.73 -17.93
N GLY A 336 8.27 22.86 -17.61
CA GLY A 336 7.29 21.79 -17.75
C GLY A 336 7.45 20.67 -16.74
N ALA A 337 7.64 20.96 -15.44
CA ALA A 337 7.70 19.92 -14.43
C ALA A 337 7.11 20.29 -13.06
N PHE A 338 6.61 19.27 -12.37
CA PHE A 338 6.11 19.32 -11.01
C PHE A 338 6.67 18.19 -10.18
N ARG A 339 6.87 18.47 -8.91
CA ARG A 339 7.20 17.54 -7.83
C ARG A 339 6.11 17.62 -6.78
N ASN A 340 5.62 16.48 -6.35
CA ASN A 340 4.72 16.33 -5.21
C ASN A 340 5.41 15.50 -4.12
N LYS A 341 5.68 16.10 -2.96
CA LYS A 341 6.29 15.43 -1.80
C LYS A 341 5.29 15.29 -0.66
N ASP A 342 5.26 14.14 0.00
CA ASP A 342 4.49 13.93 1.22
C ASP A 342 5.30 14.23 2.50
N GLU A 343 4.63 14.22 3.65
CA GLU A 343 5.26 14.44 4.96
C GLU A 343 6.22 13.29 5.35
N GLY A 344 6.00 12.09 4.80
CA GLY A 344 6.85 10.92 5.01
C GLY A 344 8.14 10.92 4.18
N GLY A 345 8.40 11.97 3.39
CA GLY A 345 9.59 12.08 2.55
C GLY A 345 9.50 11.38 1.20
N SER A 346 8.40 10.67 0.90
CA SER A 346 8.14 10.07 -0.41
C SER A 346 7.60 11.12 -1.38
N TYR A 347 7.94 11.00 -2.65
CA TYR A 347 7.52 12.00 -3.63
C TYR A 347 7.46 11.45 -5.05
N GLU A 348 6.71 12.13 -5.90
CA GLU A 348 6.69 11.89 -7.33
C GLU A 348 7.02 13.17 -8.11
N VAL A 349 7.59 13.00 -9.29
CA VAL A 349 7.90 14.06 -10.24
C VAL A 349 7.26 13.74 -11.57
N MET A 350 6.58 14.71 -12.16
CA MET A 350 6.06 14.66 -13.52
C MET A 350 6.70 15.79 -14.32
N ALA A 351 7.41 15.46 -15.38
CA ALA A 351 7.93 16.42 -16.36
C ALA A 351 7.34 16.15 -17.74
N TRP A 352 7.21 17.18 -18.56
CA TRP A 352 6.71 17.09 -19.92
C TRP A 352 7.40 18.08 -20.85
N SER A 353 7.44 17.73 -22.12
CA SER A 353 7.91 18.57 -23.22
C SER A 353 6.99 18.40 -24.42
N GLU A 354 7.33 18.94 -25.59
CA GLU A 354 6.62 18.62 -26.83
C GLU A 354 6.77 17.14 -27.22
N ALA A 355 7.87 16.48 -26.84
CA ALA A 355 8.13 15.09 -27.15
C ALA A 355 7.27 14.12 -26.32
N GLY A 356 6.86 14.51 -25.11
CA GLY A 356 6.00 13.68 -24.27
C GLY A 356 6.15 13.93 -22.78
N VAL A 357 5.99 12.89 -21.95
CA VAL A 357 5.96 12.98 -20.48
C VAL A 357 6.91 11.96 -19.87
N VAL A 358 7.57 12.33 -18.77
CA VAL A 358 8.34 11.45 -17.90
C VAL A 358 7.80 11.61 -16.48
N GLY A 359 7.45 10.49 -15.84
CA GLY A 359 7.07 10.40 -14.44
C GLY A 359 8.10 9.57 -13.66
N LEU A 360 8.50 10.05 -12.49
CA LEU A 360 9.42 9.39 -11.58
C LEU A 360 8.82 9.39 -10.18
N ALA A 361 9.01 8.32 -9.41
CA ALA A 361 8.58 8.27 -8.03
C ALA A 361 9.66 7.67 -7.11
N TYR A 362 9.71 8.24 -5.91
CA TYR A 362 10.55 7.83 -4.80
C TYR A 362 9.68 7.49 -3.61
N GLU A 363 9.97 6.35 -3.00
CA GLU A 363 9.41 5.95 -1.71
C GLU A 363 10.53 6.03 -0.67
N PHE A 364 10.26 6.73 0.42
CA PHE A 364 11.24 6.91 1.49
C PHE A 364 11.69 5.55 2.03
N GLY A 365 13.01 5.41 2.23
CA GLY A 365 13.64 4.16 2.66
C GLY A 365 14.08 3.25 1.50
N TYR A 366 13.77 3.61 0.26
CA TYR A 366 14.00 2.76 -0.90
C TYR A 366 14.67 3.53 -2.06
N GLY A 367 15.99 3.63 -2.00
CA GLY A 367 16.81 4.29 -3.01
C GLY A 367 17.02 3.43 -4.28
N PRO A 368 17.51 4.05 -5.37
CA PRO A 368 17.78 3.34 -6.62
C PRO A 368 18.93 2.34 -6.48
N ILE A 369 19.84 2.51 -5.51
CA ILE A 369 20.95 1.57 -5.25
C ILE A 369 20.40 0.22 -4.81
N GLU A 370 19.52 0.25 -3.80
CA GLU A 370 18.91 -0.95 -3.23
C GLU A 370 17.92 -1.59 -4.22
N HIS A 371 17.17 -0.78 -4.96
CA HIS A 371 16.05 -1.25 -5.77
C HIS A 371 16.38 -1.62 -7.21
N LEU A 372 17.29 -0.86 -7.81
CA LEU A 372 17.71 -1.06 -9.19
C LEU A 372 19.01 -1.87 -9.25
N GLU A 373 19.45 -2.40 -8.10
CA GLU A 373 20.73 -3.12 -7.91
C GLU A 373 21.90 -2.33 -8.51
N LEU A 374 21.85 -0.99 -8.41
CA LEU A 374 22.89 -0.14 -8.97
C LEU A 374 24.13 -0.25 -8.09
N PRO A 375 25.28 -0.66 -8.65
CA PRO A 375 26.50 -0.66 -7.87
C PRO A 375 26.87 0.80 -7.56
N ILE A 376 27.35 1.05 -6.34
CA ILE A 376 27.61 2.41 -5.82
C ILE A 376 28.55 3.21 -6.74
N ASP A 377 29.48 2.53 -7.42
CA ASP A 377 30.41 3.15 -8.38
C ASP A 377 29.76 3.56 -9.71
N ALA A 378 28.53 3.14 -9.98
CA ALA A 378 27.73 3.59 -11.13
C ALA A 378 26.94 4.89 -10.87
N VAL A 379 26.89 5.37 -9.62
CA VAL A 379 26.20 6.61 -9.25
C VAL A 379 26.93 7.82 -9.82
N LYS A 380 26.21 8.62 -10.62
CA LYS A 380 26.75 9.84 -11.24
C LYS A 380 26.10 11.12 -10.70
N GLY A 381 25.07 11.01 -9.89
CA GLY A 381 24.28 12.13 -9.38
C GLY A 381 23.47 12.86 -10.44
N GLY A 382 23.13 12.14 -11.50
CA GLY A 382 22.51 12.69 -12.71
C GLY A 382 21.30 11.88 -13.18
N PRO A 383 20.70 12.26 -14.31
CA PRO A 383 19.55 11.54 -14.89
C PRO A 383 19.85 10.08 -15.22
N ASP A 384 21.14 9.73 -15.40
CA ASP A 384 21.57 8.35 -15.63
C ASP A 384 21.24 7.43 -14.45
N ASP A 385 21.21 7.94 -13.21
CA ASP A 385 20.96 7.15 -12.00
C ASP A 385 19.54 6.56 -11.98
N VAL A 386 18.60 7.21 -12.65
CA VAL A 386 17.17 6.81 -12.69
C VAL A 386 16.77 6.26 -14.05
N ARG A 387 17.69 6.19 -15.03
CA ARG A 387 17.41 5.65 -16.36
C ARG A 387 17.01 4.18 -16.31
N VAL A 388 17.50 3.43 -15.33
CA VAL A 388 17.11 2.01 -15.12
C VAL A 388 15.63 1.88 -14.76
N ALA A 389 15.02 2.88 -14.12
CA ALA A 389 13.57 2.92 -13.87
C ALA A 389 12.75 3.30 -15.12
N LEU A 390 13.40 3.76 -16.19
CA LEU A 390 12.79 4.19 -17.45
C LEU A 390 13.29 3.32 -18.61
N THR A 391 13.09 2.01 -18.50
CA THR A 391 13.50 1.07 -19.54
C THR A 391 12.93 1.47 -20.90
N ASP A 392 13.77 1.39 -21.93
CA ASP A 392 13.45 1.74 -23.32
C ASP A 392 13.01 3.20 -23.53
N LEU A 393 13.44 4.13 -22.66
CA LEU A 393 13.14 5.56 -22.81
C LEU A 393 13.57 6.09 -24.20
N PRO A 394 12.65 6.65 -25.00
CA PRO A 394 12.97 7.29 -26.26
C PRO A 394 14.00 8.42 -26.08
N ALA A 395 14.94 8.54 -27.02
CA ALA A 395 16.00 9.55 -26.97
C ALA A 395 15.43 10.99 -26.95
N GLU A 396 14.27 11.17 -27.57
CA GLU A 396 13.51 12.41 -27.62
C GLU A 396 13.02 12.87 -26.24
N LEU A 397 12.88 11.95 -25.28
CA LEU A 397 12.48 12.26 -23.90
C LEU A 397 13.67 12.51 -22.96
N LEU A 398 14.92 12.43 -23.44
CA LEU A 398 16.10 12.69 -22.59
C LEU A 398 16.09 14.09 -21.95
N PRO A 399 15.76 15.19 -22.67
CA PRO A 399 15.65 16.51 -22.03
C PRO A 399 14.54 16.55 -20.97
N THR A 400 13.44 15.85 -21.18
CA THR A 400 12.34 15.76 -20.21
C THR A 400 12.74 14.98 -18.96
N LEU A 401 13.53 13.91 -19.13
CA LEU A 401 14.15 13.20 -18.02
C LEU A 401 15.12 14.10 -17.25
N GLU A 402 15.96 14.89 -17.92
CA GLU A 402 16.87 15.83 -17.25
C GLU A 402 16.13 16.82 -16.35
N ILE A 403 15.01 17.37 -16.83
CA ILE A 403 14.15 18.25 -16.05
C ILE A 403 13.57 17.48 -14.84
N ALA A 404 13.02 16.28 -15.05
CA ALA A 404 12.46 15.47 -13.97
C ALA A 404 13.52 15.12 -12.90
N ALA A 405 14.69 14.65 -13.32
CA ALA A 405 15.81 14.29 -12.45
C ALA A 405 16.36 15.50 -11.68
N GLY A 406 16.28 16.70 -12.27
CA GLY A 406 16.62 17.96 -11.61
C GLY A 406 15.80 18.24 -10.36
N LEU A 407 14.54 17.75 -10.30
CA LEU A 407 13.65 17.92 -9.16
C LEU A 407 13.74 16.80 -8.11
N LEU A 408 14.47 15.71 -8.40
CA LEU A 408 14.69 14.63 -7.44
C LEU A 408 15.67 15.07 -6.34
N ASP A 409 15.37 14.69 -5.10
CA ASP A 409 16.31 14.76 -3.98
C ASP A 409 17.54 13.87 -4.27
N VAL A 410 18.66 14.23 -3.65
CA VAL A 410 19.92 13.52 -3.76
C VAL A 410 20.12 12.67 -2.51
N GLY A 411 20.37 11.39 -2.70
CA GLY A 411 20.61 10.43 -1.63
C GLY A 411 22.00 10.52 -1.03
N ALA A 412 22.29 9.65 -0.07
CA ALA A 412 23.51 9.70 0.74
C ALA A 412 24.79 9.44 -0.08
N HIS A 413 24.68 8.73 -1.20
CA HIS A 413 25.79 8.41 -2.09
C HIS A 413 25.86 9.35 -3.30
N GLY A 414 25.03 10.40 -3.32
CA GLY A 414 24.97 11.38 -4.41
C GLY A 414 23.99 11.00 -5.51
N GLU A 415 23.27 9.89 -5.39
CA GLU A 415 22.32 9.36 -6.36
C GLU A 415 21.00 10.15 -6.42
N LYS A 416 20.39 10.22 -7.60
CA LYS A 416 19.03 10.75 -7.73
C LYS A 416 18.00 9.74 -7.24
N LEU A 417 17.23 10.14 -6.23
CA LEU A 417 16.27 9.25 -5.57
C LEU A 417 15.00 9.07 -6.43
N ALA A 418 14.90 7.98 -7.18
CA ALA A 418 13.66 7.45 -7.75
C ALA A 418 13.82 5.97 -8.09
N SER A 419 12.81 5.15 -7.76
CA SER A 419 12.83 3.70 -7.96
C SER A 419 11.76 3.22 -8.93
N VAL A 420 10.77 4.06 -9.26
CA VAL A 420 9.73 3.75 -10.25
C VAL A 420 9.68 4.85 -11.32
N GLY A 421 9.58 4.45 -12.58
CA GLY A 421 9.50 5.35 -13.71
C GLY A 421 8.38 5.00 -14.69
N VAL A 422 7.85 6.03 -15.34
CA VAL A 422 6.93 5.90 -16.48
C VAL A 422 7.28 6.96 -17.53
N TRP A 423 7.13 6.64 -18.81
CA TRP A 423 7.28 7.59 -19.89
C TRP A 423 6.14 7.45 -20.91
N LEU A 424 5.80 8.56 -21.57
CA LEU A 424 4.83 8.66 -22.66
C LEU A 424 5.49 9.38 -23.83
N HIS A 425 5.52 8.78 -25.02
CA HIS A 425 5.99 9.39 -26.27
C HIS A 425 5.03 9.08 -27.41
N GLY A 426 4.24 10.07 -27.84
CA GLY A 426 3.13 9.84 -28.77
C GLY A 426 2.09 8.89 -28.16
N GLU A 427 1.81 7.76 -28.84
CA GLU A 427 0.94 6.69 -28.33
C GLU A 427 1.72 5.60 -27.56
N LEU A 428 3.02 5.74 -27.34
CA LEU A 428 3.83 4.72 -26.67
C LEU A 428 3.98 5.06 -25.19
N VAL A 429 3.84 4.04 -24.34
CA VAL A 429 4.06 4.13 -22.89
C VAL A 429 5.03 3.04 -22.47
N GLY A 430 5.94 3.35 -21.54
CA GLY A 430 6.87 2.38 -20.96
C GLY A 430 7.40 2.83 -19.61
N GLY A 431 8.39 2.10 -19.08
CA GLY A 431 9.00 2.32 -17.77
C GLY A 431 8.74 1.19 -16.76
N SER A 432 9.38 1.28 -15.59
CA SER A 432 9.33 0.24 -14.55
C SER A 432 8.04 0.20 -13.74
N LEU A 433 7.08 1.10 -14.00
CA LEU A 433 5.75 1.13 -13.37
C LEU A 433 5.04 -0.23 -13.36
N TYR A 434 5.31 -1.06 -14.37
CA TYR A 434 4.68 -2.36 -14.56
C TYR A 434 5.41 -3.53 -13.89
N GLU A 435 6.62 -3.31 -13.37
CA GLU A 435 7.56 -4.39 -13.04
C GLU A 435 7.85 -4.57 -11.54
N TYR A 436 7.32 -3.70 -10.64
CA TYR A 436 7.73 -3.68 -9.22
C TYR A 436 6.60 -3.80 -8.16
N TYR A 437 7.01 -4.28 -6.97
CA TYR A 437 6.27 -4.49 -5.71
C TYR A 437 6.11 -3.22 -4.85
N ILE A 438 6.68 -2.08 -5.26
CA ILE A 438 6.64 -0.83 -4.49
C ILE A 438 5.27 -0.19 -4.65
N GLN A 439 4.39 -0.43 -3.68
CA GLN A 439 2.97 -0.13 -3.85
C GLN A 439 2.71 1.38 -3.91
N LYS A 440 3.36 2.22 -3.09
CA LYS A 440 2.97 3.65 -2.99
C LYS A 440 3.52 4.51 -4.13
N GLY A 441 4.80 4.39 -4.47
CA GLY A 441 5.41 5.13 -5.60
C GLY A 441 4.73 4.79 -6.93
N LYS A 442 4.43 3.50 -7.14
CA LYS A 442 3.64 3.01 -8.27
C LYS A 442 2.23 3.57 -8.26
N ASP A 443 1.51 3.48 -7.14
CA ASP A 443 0.11 3.94 -7.07
C ASP A 443 -0.04 5.44 -7.35
N ARG A 444 0.95 6.24 -6.95
CA ARG A 444 1.04 7.68 -7.30
C ARG A 444 1.16 7.89 -8.79
N LEU A 445 2.13 7.25 -9.43
CA LEU A 445 2.27 7.29 -10.89
C LEU A 445 1.04 6.70 -11.59
N TYR A 446 0.40 5.69 -10.99
CA TYR A 446 -0.79 5.04 -11.53
C TYR A 446 -2.01 5.97 -11.52
N ALA A 447 -2.10 6.87 -10.53
CA ALA A 447 -3.17 7.86 -10.44
C ALA A 447 -3.16 8.82 -11.64
N TRP A 448 -1.99 9.12 -12.21
CA TRP A 448 -1.85 9.97 -13.40
C TRP A 448 -2.39 9.34 -14.69
N GLY A 449 -2.51 8.02 -14.76
CA GLY A 449 -3.19 7.35 -15.87
C GLY A 449 -4.69 7.12 -15.65
N LYS A 450 -5.23 7.52 -14.48
CA LYS A 450 -6.67 7.44 -14.15
C LYS A 450 -7.35 8.80 -14.04
N LEU A 451 -6.83 9.78 -14.76
CA LEU A 451 -7.42 11.12 -14.80
C LEU A 451 -8.82 11.05 -15.42
N LYS A 452 -9.80 11.63 -14.72
CA LYS A 452 -11.14 11.85 -15.26
C LYS A 452 -11.31 13.34 -15.51
N GLU A 453 -11.56 13.73 -16.76
CA GLU A 453 -11.71 15.14 -17.15
C GLU A 453 -10.50 16.00 -16.76
N GLY A 454 -9.28 15.42 -16.80
CA GLY A 454 -8.04 16.11 -16.39
C GLY A 454 -7.94 16.38 -14.88
N LYS A 455 -8.65 15.60 -14.05
CA LYS A 455 -8.61 15.72 -12.59
C LYS A 455 -7.97 14.47 -11.98
N LEU A 456 -7.01 14.68 -11.08
CA LEU A 456 -6.51 13.61 -10.21
C LEU A 456 -7.66 13.17 -9.30
N ARG A 457 -7.95 11.86 -9.29
CA ARG A 457 -8.82 11.31 -8.26
C ARG A 457 -8.06 11.33 -6.92
N ARG A 458 -8.77 11.69 -5.86
CA ARG A 458 -8.21 11.75 -4.51
C ARG A 458 -7.59 10.40 -4.12
N TRP A 459 -6.32 10.45 -3.73
CA TRP A 459 -5.60 9.34 -3.11
C TRP A 459 -5.60 9.57 -1.61
N TYR A 460 -6.10 8.62 -0.84
CA TYR A 460 -5.98 8.59 0.61
C TYR A 460 -5.61 7.18 1.01
N GLN A 461 -4.44 7.00 1.61
CA GLN A 461 -4.00 5.71 2.17
C GLN A 461 -4.23 4.50 1.25
N GLY A 462 -3.84 4.60 -0.04
CA GLY A 462 -4.00 3.48 -0.99
C GLY A 462 -5.42 3.30 -1.55
N SER A 463 -6.40 4.14 -1.21
CA SER A 463 -7.79 4.04 -1.70
C SER A 463 -8.27 5.32 -2.37
N TYR A 464 -9.10 5.17 -3.41
CA TYR A 464 -9.82 6.27 -4.05
C TYR A 464 -10.90 6.80 -3.10
N VAL A 465 -10.64 7.90 -2.39
CA VAL A 465 -11.71 8.49 -1.56
C VAL A 465 -12.73 9.16 -2.47
N ALA A 466 -13.95 8.65 -2.40
CA ALA A 466 -15.13 9.29 -2.92
C ALA A 466 -15.28 10.67 -2.25
N ASP A 467 -14.92 11.71 -3.02
CA ASP A 467 -15.58 13.02 -3.08
C ASP A 467 -16.22 13.44 -1.75
N LEU A 468 -15.41 13.83 -0.75
CA LEU A 468 -15.90 14.40 0.51
C LEU A 468 -16.69 15.69 0.20
N GLY A 469 -18.00 15.54 0.04
CA GLY A 469 -19.00 16.59 0.02
C GLY A 469 -18.83 17.66 -1.06
N ARG A 470 -19.25 17.35 -2.30
CA ARG A 470 -19.36 18.30 -3.45
C ARG A 470 -19.94 19.68 -3.13
N THR A 471 -20.66 19.87 -2.02
CA THR A 471 -21.39 21.11 -1.75
C THR A 471 -20.55 22.23 -1.11
N LYS A 472 -19.53 21.92 -0.30
CA LYS A 472 -18.71 22.98 0.37
C LYS A 472 -17.48 23.38 -0.44
N ALA A 473 -16.85 22.42 -1.13
CA ALA A 473 -15.63 22.63 -1.91
C ALA A 473 -15.90 23.17 -3.33
N ALA A 474 -17.14 23.07 -3.83
CA ALA A 474 -17.49 23.41 -5.21
C ALA A 474 -17.02 24.80 -5.67
N PRO A 475 -17.14 25.90 -4.89
CA PRO A 475 -16.67 27.21 -5.32
C PRO A 475 -15.15 27.26 -5.55
N ILE A 476 -14.37 26.61 -4.68
CA ILE A 476 -12.90 26.59 -4.80
C ILE A 476 -12.48 25.69 -5.96
N GLN A 477 -13.15 24.53 -6.13
CA GLN A 477 -12.89 23.63 -7.25
C GLN A 477 -13.21 24.29 -8.59
N ALA A 478 -14.32 25.04 -8.69
CA ALA A 478 -14.68 25.79 -9.88
C ALA A 478 -13.66 26.89 -10.18
N LEU A 479 -13.17 27.57 -9.14
CA LEU A 479 -12.11 28.57 -9.29
C LEU A 479 -10.79 27.93 -9.76
N ALA A 480 -10.37 26.81 -9.15
CA ALA A 480 -9.18 26.09 -9.56
C ALA A 480 -9.29 25.61 -11.02
N ASP A 481 -10.45 25.09 -11.44
CA ASP A 481 -10.72 24.71 -12.83
C ASP A 481 -10.58 25.93 -13.78
N ALA A 482 -11.22 27.05 -13.44
CA ALA A 482 -11.18 28.27 -14.25
C ALA A 482 -9.76 28.85 -14.37
N LEU A 483 -9.02 28.91 -13.26
CA LEU A 483 -7.63 29.38 -13.23
C LEU A 483 -6.72 28.47 -14.04
N THR A 484 -6.88 27.15 -13.91
CA THR A 484 -6.13 26.18 -14.71
C THR A 484 -6.34 26.43 -16.19
N ASP A 485 -7.60 26.56 -16.63
CA ASP A 485 -7.94 26.78 -18.04
C ASP A 485 -7.43 28.12 -18.57
N ARG A 486 -7.33 29.16 -17.72
CA ARG A 486 -6.71 30.45 -18.09
C ARG A 486 -5.19 30.34 -18.15
N ALA A 487 -4.56 29.77 -17.12
CA ALA A 487 -3.11 29.64 -17.03
C ALA A 487 -2.52 28.76 -18.14
N LEU A 488 -3.23 27.71 -18.59
CA LEU A 488 -2.83 26.92 -19.77
C LEU A 488 -2.80 27.74 -21.08
N LYS A 489 -3.51 28.87 -21.15
CA LYS A 489 -3.53 29.76 -22.33
C LYS A 489 -2.49 30.88 -22.24
N GLY A 490 -1.86 31.05 -21.08
CA GLY A 490 -0.87 32.09 -20.81
C GLY A 490 -1.06 32.74 -19.44
N PRO A 491 -0.21 33.74 -19.11
CA PRO A 491 -0.31 34.46 -17.85
C PRO A 491 -1.71 35.04 -17.63
N THR A 492 -2.22 34.91 -16.41
CA THR A 492 -3.56 35.37 -16.02
C THR A 492 -3.52 36.06 -14.66
N GLU A 493 -4.50 36.89 -14.39
CA GLU A 493 -4.70 37.50 -13.08
C GLU A 493 -5.93 36.87 -12.39
N LEU A 494 -5.91 36.82 -11.06
CA LEU A 494 -7.08 36.53 -10.22
C LEU A 494 -8.03 37.73 -10.19
N LEU A 495 -9.31 37.49 -10.39
CA LEU A 495 -10.32 38.55 -10.41
C LEU A 495 -10.74 38.94 -8.97
N PRO A 496 -11.20 40.18 -8.74
CA PRO A 496 -11.62 40.63 -7.40
C PRO A 496 -12.72 39.77 -6.74
N ASP A 497 -13.65 39.24 -7.52
CA ASP A 497 -14.72 38.34 -7.07
C ASP A 497 -14.21 36.92 -6.75
N GLU A 498 -13.19 36.44 -7.46
CA GLU A 498 -12.49 35.20 -7.16
C GLU A 498 -11.73 35.29 -5.84
N LEU A 499 -11.06 36.42 -5.59
CA LEU A 499 -10.42 36.71 -4.30
C LEU A 499 -11.44 36.79 -3.16
N ALA A 500 -12.59 37.42 -3.38
CA ALA A 500 -13.67 37.48 -2.39
C ALA A 500 -14.24 36.08 -2.07
N THR A 501 -14.24 35.16 -3.05
CA THR A 501 -14.66 33.76 -2.87
C THR A 501 -13.68 32.97 -2.00
N LEU A 502 -12.37 33.19 -2.22
CA LEU A 502 -11.29 32.57 -1.44
C LEU A 502 -11.22 33.11 -0.01
N LEU A 503 -11.40 34.41 0.16
CA LEU A 503 -11.14 35.12 1.41
C LEU A 503 -12.40 35.78 1.98
N PRO A 504 -13.31 35.01 2.60
CA PRO A 504 -14.41 35.61 3.35
C PRO A 504 -13.92 36.41 4.57
N LYS A 505 -12.65 36.21 4.97
CA LYS A 505 -11.92 36.97 5.98
C LYS A 505 -10.49 37.24 5.48
N PRO A 506 -9.84 38.33 5.93
CA PRO A 506 -8.43 38.56 5.62
C PRO A 506 -7.59 37.34 6.06
N PRO A 507 -6.80 36.73 5.16
CA PRO A 507 -5.92 35.63 5.53
C PRO A 507 -4.74 36.15 6.34
N ASP A 508 -4.01 35.21 6.93
CA ASP A 508 -2.70 35.50 7.49
C ASP A 508 -1.76 36.09 6.41
N PRO A 509 -1.08 37.23 6.66
CA PRO A 509 -0.25 37.90 5.66
C PRO A 509 0.91 37.06 5.12
N GLU A 510 1.48 36.14 5.91
CA GLU A 510 2.57 35.28 5.46
C GLU A 510 2.04 34.21 4.50
N ARG A 511 0.95 33.53 4.88
CA ARG A 511 0.27 32.57 4.00
C ARG A 511 -0.19 33.21 2.70
N TRP A 512 -0.66 34.45 2.78
CA TRP A 512 -1.01 35.25 1.61
C TRP A 512 0.20 35.46 0.71
N LEU A 513 1.30 36.01 1.22
CA LEU A 513 2.48 36.27 0.40
C LEU A 513 3.07 34.99 -0.21
N ASP A 514 3.04 33.88 0.51
CA ASP A 514 3.55 32.60 0.01
C ASP A 514 2.66 32.02 -1.10
N ALA A 515 1.34 32.06 -0.93
CA ALA A 515 0.43 31.64 -1.99
C ALA A 515 0.55 32.54 -3.24
N GLN A 516 0.81 33.84 -3.06
CA GLN A 516 1.10 34.77 -4.16
C GLN A 516 2.29 34.28 -4.97
N ARG A 517 3.41 34.03 -4.28
CA ARG A 517 4.67 33.62 -4.89
C ARG A 517 4.51 32.27 -5.58
N MET A 518 3.77 31.35 -4.97
CA MET A 518 3.46 30.07 -5.58
C MET A 518 2.63 30.22 -6.85
N LEU A 519 1.55 31.01 -6.83
CA LEU A 519 0.72 31.24 -8.02
C LEU A 519 1.48 31.99 -9.12
N GLN A 520 2.37 32.93 -8.77
CA GLN A 520 3.18 33.66 -9.74
C GLN A 520 4.17 32.77 -10.49
N LYS A 521 4.71 31.71 -9.86
CA LYS A 521 5.52 30.68 -10.55
C LYS A 521 4.75 29.99 -11.69
N VAL A 522 3.43 30.04 -11.64
CA VAL A 522 2.55 29.43 -12.65
C VAL A 522 1.84 30.44 -13.53
N GLY A 523 2.36 31.67 -13.58
CA GLY A 523 1.81 32.76 -14.40
C GLY A 523 0.48 33.30 -13.88
N ILE A 524 0.11 33.03 -12.63
CA ILE A 524 -1.10 33.55 -12.00
C ILE A 524 -0.72 34.69 -11.05
N THR A 525 -1.12 35.92 -11.38
CA THR A 525 -0.86 37.12 -10.57
C THR A 525 -2.09 37.56 -9.78
N TRP A 526 -1.89 38.44 -8.80
CA TRP A 526 -2.98 39.14 -8.11
C TRP A 526 -3.02 40.63 -8.48
N PRO A 527 -4.21 41.26 -8.43
CA PRO A 527 -4.36 42.70 -8.57
C PRO A 527 -3.44 43.45 -7.62
N GLY A 528 -2.52 44.25 -8.19
CA GLY A 528 -1.58 45.07 -7.43
C GLY A 528 -0.37 44.34 -6.86
N SER A 529 -0.10 43.10 -7.31
CA SER A 529 1.13 42.38 -6.95
C SER A 529 2.36 43.11 -7.51
N PRO A 530 3.39 43.40 -6.70
CA PRO A 530 4.69 43.75 -7.28
C PRO A 530 5.22 42.56 -8.11
N GLU A 531 5.86 42.84 -9.24
CA GLU A 531 6.59 41.82 -10.00
C GLU A 531 7.65 41.19 -9.10
N ILE A 532 7.67 39.86 -9.00
CA ILE A 532 8.81 39.16 -8.39
C ILE A 532 9.99 39.35 -9.34
N PRO A 533 11.16 39.82 -8.85
CA PRO A 533 12.38 39.85 -9.66
C PRO A 533 12.63 38.44 -10.20
N SER A 534 12.91 38.31 -11.50
CA SER A 534 13.33 37.05 -12.08
C SER A 534 14.50 36.48 -11.27
N ALA A 535 14.36 35.23 -10.82
CA ALA A 535 15.46 34.53 -10.17
C ALA A 535 16.60 34.43 -11.20
N GLY A 536 17.67 35.20 -10.98
CA GLY A 536 18.85 35.23 -11.85
C GLY A 536 19.74 34.01 -11.67
#